data_AF-A0A9W2V3C4-F1
#
_entry.id   AF-A0A9W2V3C4-F1
#
_cell.length_a   1.000
_cell.length_b   1.000
_cell.length_c   1.000
_cell.angle_alpha   90.00
_cell.angle_beta   90.00
_cell.angle_gamma   90.00
#
_symmetry.space_group_name_H-M   'P 1'
#
loop_
_entity.id
_entity.type
_entity.pdbx_description
1 polymer ?
#
loop_
_entity_poly.entity_id
_entity_poly.type
_entity_poly.pdbx_seq_one_letter_code
_entity_poly.pdbx_strand_id
1 'polypeptide(L)'
;MSREELDFVKVELLCASSVITAFFAAFALGMLMVCIVIGARKLGVNPDNIATPIAASLGDLITLSILAFVSSFFYKHKDNRYLSLLVCISFTALIPLWVLIVKQNPPIMRILKFGWFPIILAMVISSFGGLIMNKTISKQQFQGMAIFTPIICGVGGNLVAIQTSRISTYLHMWSTPGVLPLWMKQYWPNPCSTFCTSEINSVSARVLLSLVVPGHLIFFYIIYLVEGHLVPQSKMFVVFYLLASLMQVTILLYLAEVMVRLTWHQALDPDSHCIPYLTGLGDLLGTGLLTLCFLINWLLRSEAGLDDISDPASGPP
;
A
#
# COMPACT_ATOMS: atom_id res chain seq x y z
N MET A 1 -12.86 -33.66 -12.70
CA MET A 1 -12.35 -32.75 -11.66
C MET A 1 -13.53 -32.01 -11.07
N SER A 2 -13.89 -32.28 -9.82
CA SER A 2 -15.00 -31.59 -9.16
C SER A 2 -14.64 -30.11 -8.94
N ARG A 3 -15.65 -29.25 -8.74
CA ARG A 3 -15.42 -27.81 -8.47
C ARG A 3 -14.52 -27.61 -7.24
N GLU A 4 -14.68 -28.46 -6.23
CA GLU A 4 -13.84 -28.50 -5.03
C GLU A 4 -12.38 -28.86 -5.35
N GLU A 5 -12.16 -29.86 -6.20
CA GLU A 5 -10.82 -30.28 -6.59
C GLU A 5 -10.07 -29.20 -7.40
N LEU A 6 -10.82 -28.40 -8.18
CA LEU A 6 -10.28 -27.23 -8.88
C LEU A 6 -9.93 -26.08 -7.93
N ASP A 7 -10.70 -25.89 -6.87
CA ASP A 7 -10.42 -24.87 -5.87
C ASP A 7 -9.21 -25.25 -5.01
N PHE A 8 -9.04 -26.52 -4.64
CA PHE A 8 -7.84 -27.02 -3.96
C PHE A 8 -6.56 -26.79 -4.77
N VAL A 9 -6.56 -27.13 -6.07
CA VAL A 9 -5.38 -26.91 -6.93
C VAL A 9 -5.00 -25.43 -7.04
N LYS A 10 -6.00 -24.53 -7.10
CA LYS A 10 -5.75 -23.09 -7.10
C LYS A 10 -5.14 -22.62 -5.79
N VAL A 11 -5.64 -23.11 -4.65
CA VAL A 11 -5.12 -22.75 -3.32
C VAL A 11 -3.67 -23.24 -3.18
N GLU A 12 -3.37 -24.49 -3.56
CA GLU A 12 -2.01 -25.03 -3.53
C GLU A 12 -1.04 -24.22 -4.39
N LEU A 13 -1.46 -23.86 -5.61
CA LEU A 13 -0.68 -23.05 -6.52
C LEU A 13 -0.43 -21.65 -5.96
N LEU A 14 -1.45 -21.01 -5.39
CA LEU A 14 -1.33 -19.69 -4.75
C LEU A 14 -0.39 -19.75 -3.54
N CYS A 15 -0.46 -20.79 -2.72
CA CYS A 15 0.46 -20.99 -1.60
C CYS A 15 1.90 -21.20 -2.07
N ALA A 16 2.15 -22.10 -3.00
CA ALA A 16 3.50 -22.37 -3.49
C ALA A 16 4.14 -21.15 -4.16
N SER A 17 3.37 -20.46 -5.01
CA SER A 17 3.84 -19.25 -5.68
C SER A 17 4.09 -18.10 -4.71
N SER A 18 3.21 -17.89 -3.72
CA SER A 18 3.39 -16.82 -2.72
C SER A 18 4.58 -17.08 -1.78
N VAL A 19 4.79 -18.31 -1.31
CA VAL A 19 5.93 -18.62 -0.42
C VAL A 19 7.27 -18.44 -1.14
N ILE A 20 7.41 -18.95 -2.36
CA ILE A 20 8.62 -18.73 -3.18
C ILE A 20 8.83 -17.26 -3.46
N THR A 21 7.77 -16.56 -3.88
CA THR A 21 7.83 -15.14 -4.17
C THR A 21 8.28 -14.36 -2.96
N ALA A 22 7.68 -14.62 -1.78
CA ALA A 22 8.03 -13.96 -0.54
C ALA A 22 9.51 -14.16 -0.19
N PHE A 23 10.05 -15.37 -0.40
CA PHE A 23 11.47 -15.63 -0.16
C PHE A 23 12.38 -14.84 -1.09
N PHE A 24 12.18 -14.94 -2.42
CA PHE A 24 13.03 -14.24 -3.38
C PHE A 24 12.87 -12.72 -3.32
N ALA A 25 11.66 -12.22 -3.11
CA ALA A 25 11.40 -10.80 -2.91
C ALA A 25 12.08 -10.29 -1.63
N ALA A 26 11.93 -10.99 -0.50
CA ALA A 26 12.61 -10.60 0.75
C ALA A 26 14.14 -10.62 0.61
N PHE A 27 14.70 -11.60 -0.10
CA PHE A 27 16.14 -11.64 -0.38
C PHE A 27 16.60 -10.47 -1.25
N ALA A 28 15.92 -10.24 -2.38
CA ALA A 28 16.27 -9.16 -3.31
C ALA A 28 16.13 -7.78 -2.65
N LEU A 29 15.02 -7.54 -1.94
CA LEU A 29 14.77 -6.29 -1.23
C LEU A 29 15.72 -6.09 -0.05
N GLY A 30 16.05 -7.15 0.69
CA GLY A 30 17.05 -7.10 1.75
C GLY A 30 18.43 -6.68 1.22
N MET A 31 18.87 -7.29 0.13
CA MET A 31 20.14 -6.93 -0.53
C MET A 31 20.12 -5.48 -1.04
N LEU A 32 19.03 -5.08 -1.69
CA LEU A 32 18.83 -3.71 -2.16
C LEU A 32 18.91 -2.70 -1.02
N MET A 33 18.23 -2.96 0.10
CA MET A 33 18.23 -2.09 1.28
C MET A 33 19.62 -1.95 1.89
N VAL A 34 20.36 -3.05 2.02
CA VAL A 34 21.75 -3.02 2.51
C VAL A 34 22.63 -2.15 1.61
N CYS A 35 22.52 -2.32 0.28
CA CYS A 35 23.27 -1.51 -0.69
C CYS A 35 22.95 -0.02 -0.59
N ILE A 36 21.66 0.34 -0.51
CA ILE A 36 21.24 1.75 -0.44
C ILE A 36 21.67 2.38 0.88
N VAL A 37 21.48 1.70 2.01
CA VAL A 37 21.84 2.23 3.33
C VAL A 37 23.35 2.45 3.44
N ILE A 38 24.16 1.49 2.99
CA ILE A 38 25.63 1.63 2.96
C ILE A 38 26.04 2.77 2.01
N GLY A 39 25.42 2.85 0.83
CA GLY A 39 25.69 3.90 -0.15
C GLY A 39 25.36 5.30 0.37
N ALA A 40 24.17 5.49 0.94
CA ALA A 40 23.73 6.74 1.54
C ALA A 40 24.66 7.18 2.67
N ARG A 41 25.06 6.25 3.55
CA ARG A 41 26.02 6.52 4.62
C ARG A 41 27.38 6.97 4.08
N LYS A 42 27.89 6.35 3.01
CA LYS A 42 29.15 6.76 2.37
C LYS A 42 29.08 8.17 1.76
N LEU A 43 27.91 8.57 1.27
CA LEU A 43 27.68 9.90 0.68
C LEU A 43 27.31 10.96 1.73
N GLY A 44 27.20 10.60 3.01
CA GLY A 44 26.80 11.51 4.09
C GLY A 44 25.34 11.96 4.00
N VAL A 45 24.51 11.27 3.22
CA VAL A 45 23.08 11.56 3.09
C VAL A 45 22.30 10.67 4.06
N ASN A 46 21.23 11.20 4.66
CA ASN A 46 20.34 10.41 5.49
C ASN A 46 19.76 9.25 4.65
N PRO A 47 19.96 7.98 5.05
CA PRO A 47 19.44 6.84 4.31
C PRO A 47 17.92 6.91 4.13
N ASP A 48 17.13 7.43 5.05
CA ASP A 48 15.66 7.41 4.93
C ASP A 48 15.11 8.36 3.85
N ASN A 49 15.90 9.37 3.46
CA ASN A 49 15.55 10.25 2.36
C ASN A 49 15.67 9.56 0.98
N ILE A 50 16.42 8.45 0.91
CA ILE A 50 16.73 7.73 -0.33
C ILE A 50 16.20 6.29 -0.25
N ALA A 51 16.58 5.55 0.77
CA ALA A 51 16.18 4.18 1.05
C ALA A 51 14.67 4.05 1.15
N THR A 52 13.97 4.86 1.94
CA THR A 52 12.53 4.66 2.16
C THR A 52 11.70 4.85 0.86
N PRO A 53 11.91 5.92 0.05
CA PRO A 53 11.22 6.04 -1.24
C PRO A 53 11.61 4.96 -2.27
N ILE A 54 12.89 4.58 -2.32
CA ILE A 54 13.35 3.54 -3.25
C ILE A 54 12.84 2.16 -2.83
N ALA A 55 12.85 1.86 -1.52
CA ALA A 55 12.32 0.62 -0.95
C ALA A 55 10.83 0.48 -1.23
N ALA A 56 10.07 1.57 -1.04
CA ALA A 56 8.64 1.58 -1.32
C ALA A 56 8.35 1.34 -2.82
N SER A 57 9.03 2.07 -3.71
CA SER A 57 8.78 1.98 -5.16
C SER A 57 9.34 0.72 -5.83
N LEU A 58 10.59 0.33 -5.54
CA LEU A 58 11.18 -0.91 -6.06
C LEU A 58 10.65 -2.14 -5.33
N GLY A 59 10.23 -2.00 -4.08
CA GLY A 59 9.55 -3.02 -3.28
C GLY A 59 8.39 -3.66 -4.01
N ASP A 60 7.41 -2.83 -4.35
CA ASP A 60 6.21 -3.24 -5.06
C ASP A 60 6.54 -3.82 -6.43
N LEU A 61 7.42 -3.16 -7.20
CA LEU A 61 7.80 -3.61 -8.54
C LEU A 61 8.49 -4.98 -8.51
N ILE A 62 9.48 -5.17 -7.64
CA ILE A 62 10.24 -6.42 -7.53
C ILE A 62 9.30 -7.54 -7.07
N THR A 63 8.48 -7.29 -6.05
CA THR A 63 7.57 -8.30 -5.51
C THR A 63 6.52 -8.73 -6.54
N LEU A 64 5.87 -7.77 -7.22
CA LEU A 64 4.87 -8.07 -8.25
C LEU A 64 5.49 -8.74 -9.48
N SER A 65 6.70 -8.34 -9.89
CA SER A 65 7.41 -8.95 -11.01
C SER A 65 7.79 -10.40 -10.72
N ILE A 66 8.34 -10.66 -9.53
CA ILE A 66 8.66 -12.03 -9.09
C ILE A 66 7.36 -12.84 -8.96
N LEU A 67 6.30 -12.26 -8.37
CA LEU A 67 5.02 -12.95 -8.22
C LEU A 67 4.44 -13.34 -9.57
N ALA A 68 4.43 -12.43 -10.54
CA ALA A 68 3.93 -12.69 -11.88
C ALA A 68 4.73 -13.79 -12.58
N PHE A 69 6.06 -13.75 -12.47
CA PHE A 69 6.94 -14.76 -13.05
C PHE A 69 6.75 -16.14 -12.41
N VAL A 70 6.78 -16.21 -11.08
CA VAL A 70 6.62 -17.45 -10.31
C VAL A 70 5.23 -18.02 -10.52
N SER A 71 4.18 -17.19 -10.44
CA SER A 71 2.79 -17.61 -10.68
C SER A 71 2.61 -18.17 -12.09
N SER A 72 3.19 -17.53 -13.12
CA SER A 72 3.17 -18.04 -14.50
C SER A 72 3.85 -19.40 -14.64
N PHE A 73 5.00 -19.58 -13.97
CA PHE A 73 5.71 -20.86 -13.97
C PHE A 73 4.88 -21.99 -13.34
N PHE A 74 4.27 -21.75 -12.18
CA PHE A 74 3.39 -22.74 -11.55
C PHE A 74 2.11 -22.98 -12.33
N TYR A 75 1.55 -21.95 -12.96
CA TYR A 75 0.35 -22.08 -13.79
C TYR A 75 0.62 -22.98 -15.01
N LYS A 76 1.79 -22.87 -15.63
CA LYS A 76 2.22 -23.76 -16.72
C LYS A 76 2.38 -25.21 -16.28
N HIS A 77 2.73 -25.45 -15.02
CA HIS A 77 2.91 -26.77 -14.42
C HIS A 77 1.76 -27.18 -13.48
N LYS A 78 0.56 -26.60 -13.65
CA LYS A 78 -0.58 -26.83 -12.75
C LYS A 78 -0.97 -28.30 -12.58
N ASP A 79 -0.69 -29.12 -13.60
CA ASP A 79 -1.02 -30.55 -13.60
C ASP A 79 -0.05 -31.36 -12.72
N ASN A 80 1.12 -30.80 -12.38
CA ASN A 80 2.11 -31.43 -11.52
C ASN A 80 1.98 -30.96 -10.05
N ARG A 81 0.97 -31.51 -9.35
CA ARG A 81 0.69 -31.20 -7.93
C ARG A 81 1.89 -31.41 -7.00
N TYR A 82 2.75 -32.38 -7.31
CA TYR A 82 3.95 -32.67 -6.52
C TYR A 82 4.91 -31.49 -6.45
N LEU A 83 4.99 -30.68 -7.51
CA LEU A 83 5.89 -29.51 -7.55
C LEU A 83 5.48 -28.46 -6.50
N SER A 84 4.20 -28.11 -6.44
CA SER A 84 3.66 -27.13 -5.48
C SER A 84 3.83 -27.60 -4.03
N LEU A 85 3.54 -28.89 -3.77
CA LEU A 85 3.70 -29.48 -2.44
C LEU A 85 5.16 -29.56 -2.00
N LEU A 86 6.06 -30.01 -2.90
CA LEU A 86 7.50 -30.09 -2.62
C LEU A 86 8.06 -28.74 -2.20
N VAL A 87 7.65 -27.68 -2.89
CA VAL A 87 8.04 -26.31 -2.59
C VAL A 87 7.57 -25.91 -1.19
N CYS A 88 6.28 -26.05 -0.88
CA CYS A 88 5.73 -25.71 0.43
C CYS A 88 6.43 -26.48 1.56
N ILE A 89 6.64 -27.79 1.39
CA ILE A 89 7.33 -28.64 2.36
C ILE A 89 8.79 -28.20 2.54
N SER A 90 9.51 -27.91 1.44
CA SER A 90 10.91 -27.49 1.50
C SER A 90 11.09 -26.18 2.28
N PHE A 91 10.24 -25.18 2.02
CA PHE A 91 10.29 -23.90 2.73
C PHE A 91 9.88 -24.04 4.19
N THR A 92 8.89 -24.89 4.48
CA THR A 92 8.50 -25.21 5.86
C THR A 92 9.64 -25.88 6.62
N ALA A 93 10.37 -26.80 5.99
CA ALA A 93 11.53 -27.47 6.57
C ALA A 93 12.72 -26.52 6.81
N LEU A 94 12.82 -25.41 6.06
CA LEU A 94 13.83 -24.37 6.28
C LEU A 94 13.52 -23.46 7.47
N ILE A 95 12.26 -23.36 7.94
CA ILE A 95 11.87 -22.53 9.09
C ILE A 95 12.72 -22.79 10.35
N PRO A 96 12.88 -24.04 10.84
CA PRO A 96 13.69 -24.29 12.03
C PRO A 96 15.14 -23.82 11.86
N LEU A 97 15.72 -23.99 10.68
CA LEU A 97 17.06 -23.51 10.37
C LEU A 97 17.15 -21.98 10.52
N TRP A 98 16.20 -21.24 9.94
CA TRP A 98 16.15 -19.78 10.05
C TRP A 98 15.95 -19.32 11.50
N VAL A 99 15.09 -19.99 12.27
CA VAL A 99 14.88 -19.69 13.70
C VAL A 99 16.17 -19.90 14.50
N LEU A 100 16.93 -20.95 14.21
CA LEU A 100 18.24 -21.20 14.86
C LEU A 100 19.26 -20.11 14.54
N ILE A 101 19.30 -19.63 13.29
CA ILE A 101 20.17 -18.52 12.89
C ILE A 101 19.77 -17.22 13.61
N VAL A 102 18.47 -16.91 13.64
CA VAL A 102 17.95 -15.69 14.29
C VAL A 102 18.15 -15.70 15.80
N LYS A 103 18.14 -16.88 16.45
CA LYS A 103 18.44 -17.02 17.89
C LYS A 103 19.81 -16.47 18.29
N GLN A 104 20.78 -16.44 17.37
CA GLN A 104 22.12 -15.92 17.63
C GLN A 104 22.14 -14.38 17.76
N ASN A 105 21.11 -13.68 17.28
CA ASN A 105 21.03 -12.22 17.26
C ASN A 105 19.78 -11.72 18.02
N PRO A 106 19.93 -11.29 19.29
CA PRO A 106 18.79 -10.85 20.11
C PRO A 106 17.89 -9.75 19.51
N PRO A 107 18.42 -8.73 18.78
CA PRO A 107 17.58 -7.73 18.13
C PRO A 107 16.65 -8.32 17.06
N ILE A 108 17.16 -9.24 16.23
CA ILE A 108 16.39 -9.89 15.17
C ILE A 108 15.35 -10.83 15.77
N MET A 109 15.72 -11.55 16.84
CA MET A 109 14.78 -12.40 17.58
C MET A 109 13.61 -11.61 18.18
N ARG A 110 13.83 -10.38 18.63
CA ARG A 110 12.74 -9.51 19.11
C ARG A 110 11.75 -9.21 18.00
N ILE A 111 12.23 -8.86 16.80
CA ILE A 111 11.39 -8.59 15.63
C ILE A 111 10.60 -9.86 15.25
N LEU A 112 11.25 -11.03 15.22
CA LEU A 112 10.57 -12.30 14.92
C LEU A 112 9.46 -12.64 15.92
N LYS A 113 9.59 -12.27 17.20
CA LYS A 113 8.56 -12.56 18.22
C LYS A 113 7.38 -11.60 18.18
N PHE A 114 7.63 -10.31 17.99
CA PHE A 114 6.60 -9.27 18.17
C PHE A 114 6.10 -8.65 16.86
N GLY A 115 6.83 -8.81 15.75
CA GLY A 115 6.49 -8.21 14.46
C GLY A 115 5.24 -8.81 13.79
N TRP A 116 4.81 -10.00 14.19
CA TRP A 116 3.61 -10.64 13.60
C TRP A 116 2.32 -9.91 13.94
N PHE A 117 2.21 -9.35 15.15
CA PHE A 117 0.97 -8.72 15.58
C PHE A 117 0.62 -7.51 14.71
N PRO A 118 1.54 -6.56 14.44
CA PRO A 118 1.26 -5.46 13.53
C PRO A 118 0.89 -5.89 12.10
N ILE A 119 1.62 -6.88 11.57
CA ILE A 119 1.42 -7.36 10.19
C ILE A 119 0.06 -8.06 10.05
N ILE A 120 -0.31 -8.93 10.99
CA ILE A 120 -1.59 -9.66 10.96
C ILE A 120 -2.76 -8.68 11.07
N LEU A 121 -2.69 -7.71 11.98
CA LEU A 121 -3.75 -6.74 12.13
C LEU A 121 -3.87 -5.83 10.89
N ALA A 122 -2.74 -5.42 10.29
CA ALA A 122 -2.74 -4.70 9.02
C ALA A 122 -3.38 -5.52 7.89
N MET A 123 -3.09 -6.82 7.79
CA MET A 123 -3.72 -7.71 6.81
C MET A 123 -5.23 -7.81 7.01
N VAL A 124 -5.71 -7.86 8.26
CA VAL A 124 -7.15 -7.85 8.56
C VAL A 124 -7.81 -6.55 8.09
N ILE A 125 -7.19 -5.39 8.35
CA ILE A 125 -7.69 -4.08 7.91
C ILE A 125 -7.73 -4.01 6.37
N SER A 126 -6.63 -4.37 5.71
CA SER A 126 -6.52 -4.35 4.24
C SER A 126 -7.52 -5.32 3.58
N SER A 127 -7.81 -6.45 4.23
CA SER A 127 -8.81 -7.42 3.73
C SER A 127 -10.21 -6.82 3.60
N PHE A 128 -10.61 -5.87 4.46
CA PHE A 128 -11.88 -5.17 4.26
C PHE A 128 -11.90 -4.37 2.96
N GLY A 129 -10.78 -3.73 2.58
CA GLY A 129 -10.62 -3.09 1.28
C GLY A 129 -10.73 -4.10 0.14
N GLY A 130 -10.03 -5.23 0.24
CA GLY A 130 -10.14 -6.33 -0.73
C GLY A 130 -11.55 -6.88 -0.89
N LEU A 131 -12.33 -6.98 0.19
CA LEU A 131 -13.74 -7.40 0.14
C LEU A 131 -14.64 -6.36 -0.55
N ILE A 132 -14.42 -5.07 -0.30
CA ILE A 132 -15.11 -3.97 -1.00
C ILE A 132 -14.83 -4.07 -2.50
N MET A 133 -13.56 -4.24 -2.87
CA MET A 133 -13.17 -4.45 -4.26
C MET A 133 -13.89 -5.64 -4.89
N ASN A 134 -13.81 -6.81 -4.26
CA ASN A 134 -14.33 -8.05 -4.84
C ASN A 134 -15.84 -7.96 -5.13
N LYS A 135 -16.60 -7.36 -4.21
CA LYS A 135 -18.04 -7.11 -4.39
C LYS A 135 -18.33 -6.08 -5.48
N THR A 136 -17.45 -5.09 -5.65
CA THR A 136 -17.65 -3.97 -6.55
C THR A 136 -17.23 -4.30 -7.99
N ILE A 137 -16.08 -4.95 -8.21
CA ILE A 137 -15.62 -5.41 -9.54
C ILE A 137 -16.64 -6.33 -10.21
N SER A 138 -17.36 -7.14 -9.41
CA SER A 138 -18.41 -8.03 -9.92
C SER A 138 -19.55 -7.32 -10.66
N LYS A 139 -19.66 -5.98 -10.51
CA LYS A 139 -20.67 -5.15 -11.18
C LYS A 139 -20.07 -4.45 -12.39
N GLN A 140 -20.75 -4.50 -13.53
CA GLN A 140 -20.25 -3.99 -14.82
C GLN A 140 -19.88 -2.49 -14.80
N GLN A 141 -20.60 -1.68 -14.02
CA GLN A 141 -20.36 -0.24 -13.88
C GLN A 141 -19.06 0.13 -13.14
N PHE A 142 -18.38 -0.84 -12.51
CA PHE A 142 -17.14 -0.65 -11.77
C PHE A 142 -15.94 -1.42 -12.34
N GLN A 143 -16.04 -1.96 -13.56
CA GLN A 143 -14.97 -2.78 -14.16
C GLN A 143 -13.62 -2.05 -14.24
N GLY A 144 -13.62 -0.74 -14.49
CA GLY A 144 -12.40 0.08 -14.51
C GLY A 144 -11.75 0.28 -13.14
N MET A 145 -12.42 -0.06 -12.03
CA MET A 145 -11.91 0.16 -10.67
C MET A 145 -10.64 -0.64 -10.38
N ALA A 146 -10.53 -1.86 -10.92
CA ALA A 146 -9.40 -2.76 -10.71
C ALA A 146 -8.06 -2.14 -11.15
N ILE A 147 -8.10 -1.27 -12.16
CA ILE A 147 -6.92 -0.58 -12.72
C ILE A 147 -6.45 0.53 -11.76
N PHE A 148 -7.40 1.23 -11.11
CA PHE A 148 -7.11 2.40 -10.28
C PHE A 148 -6.76 2.07 -8.83
N THR A 149 -7.20 0.93 -8.30
CA THR A 149 -6.91 0.60 -6.90
C THR A 149 -5.44 0.44 -6.59
N PRO A 150 -4.63 -0.33 -7.35
CA PRO A 150 -3.21 -0.46 -7.04
C PRO A 150 -2.51 0.90 -6.96
N ILE A 151 -2.98 1.88 -7.74
CA ILE A 151 -2.43 3.23 -7.79
C ILE A 151 -2.87 4.04 -6.57
N ILE A 152 -4.16 4.08 -6.26
CA ILE A 152 -4.66 4.87 -5.13
C ILE A 152 -4.18 4.33 -3.78
N CYS A 153 -4.14 3.00 -3.63
CA CYS A 153 -3.65 2.35 -2.44
C CYS A 153 -2.12 2.41 -2.36
N GLY A 154 -1.41 2.12 -3.46
CA GLY A 154 0.05 2.14 -3.51
C GLY A 154 0.64 3.53 -3.28
N VAL A 155 0.12 4.57 -3.95
CA VAL A 155 0.59 5.94 -3.73
C VAL A 155 0.35 6.37 -2.27
N GLY A 156 -0.86 6.14 -1.74
CA GLY A 156 -1.19 6.50 -0.37
C GLY A 156 -0.34 5.76 0.68
N GLY A 157 -0.21 4.44 0.54
CA GLY A 157 0.59 3.58 1.41
C GLY A 157 2.08 3.95 1.41
N ASN A 158 2.64 4.19 0.23
CA ASN A 158 4.06 4.53 0.09
C ASN A 158 4.38 5.92 0.65
N LEU A 159 3.52 6.93 0.42
CA LEU A 159 3.72 8.28 0.99
C LEU A 159 3.61 8.28 2.52
N VAL A 160 2.64 7.55 3.08
CA VAL A 160 2.52 7.47 4.55
C VAL A 160 3.66 6.69 5.19
N ALA A 161 4.19 5.65 4.53
CA ALA A 161 5.37 4.93 4.99
C ALA A 161 6.61 5.84 5.04
N ILE A 162 6.83 6.67 4.01
CA ILE A 162 7.91 7.67 3.99
C ILE A 162 7.77 8.66 5.15
N GLN A 163 6.57 9.23 5.35
CA GLN A 163 6.35 10.18 6.44
C GLN A 163 6.57 9.53 7.82
N THR A 164 6.03 8.33 8.03
CA THR A 164 6.14 7.58 9.28
C THR A 164 7.60 7.30 9.63
N SER A 165 8.37 6.77 8.68
CA SER A 165 9.80 6.49 8.85
C SER A 165 10.59 7.77 9.17
N ARG A 166 10.29 8.89 8.50
CA ARG A 166 10.97 10.16 8.78
C ARG A 166 10.69 10.70 10.18
N ILE A 167 9.44 10.62 10.65
CA ILE A 167 9.08 11.04 12.02
C ILE A 167 9.74 10.11 13.05
N SER A 168 9.74 8.79 12.78
CA SER A 168 10.41 7.79 13.62
C SER A 168 11.90 8.09 13.79
N THR A 169 12.62 8.31 12.69
CA THR A 169 14.04 8.68 12.71
C THR A 169 14.26 10.01 13.42
N TYR A 170 13.40 11.00 13.22
CA TYR A 170 13.46 12.26 13.95
C TYR A 170 13.37 12.03 15.47
N LEU A 171 12.43 11.19 15.93
CA LEU A 171 12.31 10.86 17.35
C LEU A 171 13.53 10.10 17.87
N HIS A 172 14.08 9.16 17.09
CA HIS A 172 15.31 8.45 17.44
C HIS A 172 16.54 9.36 17.56
N MET A 173 16.61 10.44 16.78
CA MET A 173 17.70 11.42 16.87
C MET A 173 17.59 12.36 18.07
N TRP A 174 16.37 12.73 18.45
CA TRP A 174 16.12 13.83 19.39
C TRP A 174 15.54 13.39 20.74
N SER A 175 15.18 12.12 20.89
CA SER A 175 14.55 11.62 22.10
C SER A 175 14.84 10.14 22.35
N THR A 176 14.59 9.69 23.58
CA THR A 176 14.64 8.27 23.94
C THR A 176 13.25 7.65 23.84
N PRO A 177 13.14 6.36 23.43
CA PRO A 177 11.86 5.66 23.42
C PRO A 177 11.09 5.82 24.76
N GLY A 178 9.80 6.12 24.68
CA GLY A 178 8.93 6.40 25.84
C GLY A 178 8.87 7.87 26.26
N VAL A 179 9.78 8.73 25.79
CA VAL A 179 9.81 10.16 26.14
C VAL A 179 9.65 11.00 24.88
N LEU A 180 8.57 11.76 24.80
CA LEU A 180 8.36 12.72 23.71
C LEU A 180 9.14 14.02 23.97
N PRO A 181 9.77 14.62 22.94
CA PRO A 181 10.40 15.92 23.09
C PRO A 181 9.38 17.02 23.39
N LEU A 182 9.82 18.11 24.02
CA LEU A 182 8.94 19.16 24.55
C LEU A 182 8.01 19.77 23.49
N TRP A 183 8.52 19.98 22.28
CA TRP A 183 7.76 20.51 21.14
C TRP A 183 6.74 19.51 20.54
N MET A 184 6.85 18.20 20.88
CA MET A 184 5.91 17.16 20.44
C MET A 184 5.08 16.57 21.60
N LYS A 185 4.99 17.25 22.74
CA LYS A 185 4.33 16.72 23.95
C LYS A 185 2.84 16.40 23.74
N GLN A 186 2.18 17.06 22.79
CA GLN A 186 0.78 16.77 22.47
C GLN A 186 0.66 15.45 21.72
N TYR A 187 -0.02 14.46 22.31
CA TYR A 187 -0.27 13.16 21.70
C TYR A 187 -1.18 13.23 20.47
N TRP A 188 -2.13 14.16 20.47
CA TRP A 188 -3.12 14.36 19.41
C TRP A 188 -3.02 15.79 18.88
N PRO A 189 -2.04 16.10 18.02
CA PRO A 189 -1.91 17.42 17.44
C PRO A 189 -3.14 17.75 16.60
N ASN A 190 -3.57 19.02 16.58
CA ASN A 190 -4.63 19.45 15.69
C ASN A 190 -4.17 19.33 14.22
N PRO A 191 -5.06 19.06 13.24
CA PRO A 191 -4.66 18.95 11.83
C PRO A 191 -3.91 20.19 11.29
N CYS A 192 -4.29 21.38 11.74
CA CYS A 192 -3.59 22.62 11.40
C CYS A 192 -2.15 22.65 11.95
N SER A 193 -1.90 22.05 13.12
CA SER A 193 -0.54 21.88 13.64
C SER A 193 0.28 20.94 12.76
N THR A 194 -0.32 19.84 12.32
CA THR A 194 0.33 18.85 11.46
C THR A 194 0.68 19.39 10.08
N PHE A 195 -0.18 20.22 9.47
CA PHE A 195 0.01 20.65 8.07
C PHE A 195 0.45 22.10 7.89
N CYS A 196 0.14 23.00 8.83
CA CYS A 196 0.31 24.46 8.62
C CYS A 196 1.50 25.06 9.38
N THR A 197 2.22 24.29 10.20
CA THR A 197 3.38 24.80 10.94
C THR A 197 4.66 24.76 10.10
N SER A 198 5.68 25.52 10.52
CA SER A 198 6.99 25.53 9.86
C SER A 198 7.93 24.41 10.34
N GLU A 199 7.40 23.44 11.11
CA GLU A 199 8.18 22.31 11.60
C GLU A 199 8.59 21.36 10.48
N ILE A 200 9.72 20.66 10.66
CA ILE A 200 10.30 19.76 9.65
C ILE A 200 9.29 18.67 9.23
N ASN A 201 8.57 18.10 10.19
CA ASN A 201 7.57 17.05 9.93
C ASN A 201 6.38 17.59 9.12
N SER A 202 5.93 18.82 9.41
CA SER A 202 4.85 19.50 8.69
C SER A 202 5.25 19.94 7.28
N VAL A 203 6.49 20.42 7.11
CA VAL A 203 7.07 20.68 5.78
C VAL A 203 7.10 19.40 4.96
N SER A 204 7.58 18.30 5.54
CA SER A 204 7.60 16.98 4.89
C SER A 204 6.19 16.53 4.46
N ALA A 205 5.20 16.63 5.35
CA ALA A 205 3.82 16.27 5.05
C ALA A 205 3.25 17.10 3.89
N ARG A 206 3.52 18.41 3.85
CA ARG A 206 3.09 19.27 2.72
C ARG A 206 3.76 18.90 1.41
N VAL A 207 5.06 18.58 1.43
CA VAL A 207 5.78 18.14 0.22
C VAL A 207 5.17 16.84 -0.29
N LEU A 208 4.95 15.85 0.57
CA LEU A 208 4.33 14.58 0.17
C LEU A 208 2.90 14.77 -0.35
N LEU A 209 2.10 15.64 0.28
CA LEU A 209 0.76 15.99 -0.20
C LEU A 209 0.80 16.67 -1.57
N SER A 210 1.79 17.53 -1.82
CA SER A 210 1.96 18.21 -3.12
C SER A 210 2.32 17.25 -4.26
N LEU A 211 2.90 16.08 -3.95
CA LEU A 211 3.24 15.05 -4.93
C LEU A 211 2.02 14.21 -5.39
N VAL A 212 0.91 14.24 -4.63
CA VAL A 212 -0.28 13.43 -4.92
C VAL A 212 -0.85 13.78 -6.29
N VAL A 213 -1.21 15.05 -6.53
CA VAL A 213 -1.82 15.48 -7.79
C VAL A 213 -0.95 15.16 -9.02
N PRO A 214 0.33 15.60 -9.10
CA PRO A 214 1.16 15.29 -10.27
C PRO A 214 1.41 13.79 -10.42
N GLY A 215 1.61 13.05 -9.32
CA GLY A 215 1.81 11.61 -9.36
C GLY A 215 0.61 10.87 -9.95
N HIS A 216 -0.59 11.17 -9.47
CA HIS A 216 -1.82 10.57 -9.99
C HIS A 216 -2.11 10.94 -11.44
N LEU A 217 -1.82 12.18 -11.86
CA LEU A 217 -1.98 12.60 -13.27
C LEU A 217 -1.03 11.85 -14.21
N ILE A 218 0.21 11.60 -13.79
CA ILE A 218 1.17 10.78 -14.55
C ILE A 218 0.64 9.35 -14.70
N PHE A 219 0.15 8.75 -13.62
CA PHE A 219 -0.43 7.41 -13.67
C PHE A 219 -1.66 7.36 -14.58
N PHE A 220 -2.53 8.37 -14.53
CA PHE A 220 -3.67 8.50 -15.45
C PHE A 220 -3.23 8.52 -16.91
N TYR A 221 -2.19 9.31 -17.21
CA TYR A 221 -1.64 9.38 -18.57
C TYR A 221 -1.09 8.03 -19.03
N ILE A 222 -0.36 7.31 -18.17
CA ILE A 222 0.15 5.97 -18.48
C ILE A 222 -1.01 5.00 -18.74
N ILE A 223 -2.02 4.98 -17.87
CA ILE A 223 -3.20 4.11 -18.03
C ILE A 223 -3.90 4.43 -19.36
N TYR A 224 -4.04 5.71 -19.70
CA TYR A 224 -4.63 6.12 -20.97
C TYR A 224 -3.87 5.55 -22.19
N LEU A 225 -2.54 5.53 -22.14
CA LEU A 225 -1.70 4.95 -23.20
C LEU A 225 -1.82 3.41 -23.30
N VAL A 226 -2.02 2.72 -22.17
CA VAL A 226 -2.02 1.25 -22.12
C VAL A 226 -3.42 0.66 -22.35
N GLU A 227 -4.44 1.20 -21.68
CA GLU A 227 -5.78 0.60 -21.59
C GLU A 227 -6.82 1.32 -22.47
N GLY A 228 -6.48 2.48 -23.05
CA GLY A 228 -7.22 3.21 -24.08
C GLY A 228 -8.71 3.48 -23.80
N HIS A 229 -9.55 2.46 -24.04
CA HIS A 229 -11.02 2.53 -24.03
C HIS A 229 -11.66 2.20 -22.67
N LEU A 230 -10.93 1.52 -21.77
CA LEU A 230 -11.45 1.10 -20.46
C LEU A 230 -11.37 2.22 -19.39
N VAL A 231 -10.74 3.35 -19.74
CA VAL A 231 -10.55 4.50 -18.86
C VAL A 231 -11.79 5.39 -18.86
N PRO A 232 -12.36 5.75 -17.71
CA PRO A 232 -13.41 6.76 -17.65
C PRO A 232 -12.90 8.09 -18.22
N GLN A 233 -13.35 8.47 -19.42
CA GLN A 233 -12.96 9.73 -20.06
C GLN A 233 -13.68 10.97 -19.48
N SER A 234 -14.47 10.78 -18.42
CA SER A 234 -15.19 11.86 -17.75
C SER A 234 -14.21 12.75 -16.99
N LYS A 235 -14.11 14.02 -17.40
CA LYS A 235 -13.35 15.05 -16.66
C LYS A 235 -13.81 15.14 -15.20
N MET A 236 -15.11 14.93 -14.94
CA MET A 236 -15.67 14.91 -13.60
C MET A 236 -15.12 13.76 -12.76
N PHE A 237 -14.97 12.57 -13.34
CA PHE A 237 -14.37 11.43 -12.65
C PHE A 237 -12.93 11.72 -12.22
N VAL A 238 -12.13 12.34 -13.09
CA VAL A 238 -10.75 12.71 -12.76
C VAL A 238 -10.70 13.68 -11.59
N VAL A 239 -11.58 14.69 -11.56
CA VAL A 239 -11.67 15.64 -10.43
C VAL A 239 -12.05 14.93 -9.13
N PHE A 240 -13.09 14.10 -9.13
CA PHE A 240 -13.50 13.36 -7.93
C PHE A 240 -12.43 12.39 -7.46
N TYR A 241 -11.76 11.70 -8.38
CA TYR A 241 -10.64 10.81 -8.07
C TYR A 241 -9.48 11.56 -7.42
N LEU A 242 -9.09 12.72 -7.95
CA LEU A 242 -8.01 13.52 -7.39
C LEU A 242 -8.37 14.03 -5.99
N LEU A 243 -9.62 14.47 -5.77
CA LEU A 243 -10.12 14.86 -4.46
C LEU A 243 -10.11 13.69 -3.47
N ALA A 244 -10.55 12.51 -3.90
CA ALA A 244 -10.49 11.28 -3.09
C ALA A 244 -9.05 10.90 -2.73
N SER A 245 -8.12 11.00 -3.68
CA SER A 245 -6.70 10.70 -3.46
C SER A 245 -6.06 11.69 -2.47
N LEU A 246 -6.35 12.99 -2.62
CA LEU A 246 -5.93 14.02 -1.68
C LEU A 246 -6.51 13.80 -0.28
N MET A 247 -7.80 13.46 -0.19
CA MET A 247 -8.48 13.16 1.07
C MET A 247 -7.84 11.95 1.76
N GLN A 248 -7.61 10.86 1.03
CA GLN A 248 -6.96 9.65 1.55
C GLN A 248 -5.58 9.98 2.13
N VAL A 249 -4.72 10.61 1.33
CA VAL A 249 -3.33 10.91 1.76
C VAL A 249 -3.32 11.89 2.92
N THR A 250 -4.21 12.89 2.95
CA THR A 250 -4.32 13.83 4.08
C THR A 250 -4.67 13.10 5.38
N ILE A 251 -5.66 12.18 5.33
CA ILE A 251 -6.04 11.37 6.49
C ILE A 251 -4.85 10.51 6.94
N LEU A 252 -4.16 9.85 6.01
CA LEU A 252 -3.03 8.98 6.33
C LEU A 252 -1.85 9.73 6.94
N LEU A 253 -1.45 10.88 6.37
CA LEU A 253 -0.34 11.69 6.89
C LEU A 253 -0.66 12.26 8.28
N TYR A 254 -1.92 12.64 8.52
CA TYR A 254 -2.36 13.05 9.86
C TYR A 254 -2.27 11.90 10.86
N LEU A 255 -2.79 10.73 10.50
CA LEU A 255 -2.72 9.54 11.34
C LEU A 255 -1.29 9.09 11.60
N ALA A 256 -0.36 9.27 10.64
CA ALA A 256 1.06 8.99 10.86
C ALA A 256 1.62 9.80 12.03
N GLU A 257 1.37 11.11 12.06
CA GLU A 257 1.83 11.98 13.15
C GLU A 257 1.28 11.55 14.52
N VAL A 258 -0.01 11.22 14.58
CA VAL A 258 -0.66 10.79 15.82
C VAL A 258 -0.14 9.41 16.26
N MET A 259 -0.14 8.43 15.36
CA MET A 259 0.25 7.06 15.66
C MET A 259 1.72 6.96 16.07
N VAL A 260 2.63 7.65 15.38
CA VAL A 260 4.05 7.64 15.74
C VAL A 260 4.27 8.19 17.15
N ARG A 261 3.59 9.29 17.52
CA ARG A 261 3.69 9.85 18.89
C ARG A 261 3.16 8.87 19.95
N LEU A 262 2.04 8.21 19.68
CA LEU A 262 1.43 7.24 20.59
C LEU A 262 2.31 5.99 20.76
N THR A 263 2.80 5.43 19.66
CA THR A 263 3.67 4.24 19.66
C THR A 263 5.02 4.54 20.30
N TRP A 264 5.58 5.73 20.05
CA TRP A 264 6.81 6.18 20.70
C TRP A 264 6.66 6.32 22.22
N HIS A 265 5.53 6.87 22.68
CA HIS A 265 5.23 6.97 24.12
C HIS A 265 5.11 5.60 24.79
N GLN A 266 4.67 4.58 24.05
CA GLN A 266 4.65 3.19 24.53
C GLN A 266 6.03 2.50 24.48
N ALA A 267 7.09 3.23 24.14
CA ALA A 267 8.45 2.71 23.92
C ALA A 267 8.51 1.59 22.86
N LEU A 268 7.58 1.64 21.90
CA LEU A 268 7.55 0.76 20.74
C LEU A 268 8.19 1.46 19.54
N ASP A 269 8.81 0.68 18.67
CA ASP A 269 9.38 1.18 17.41
C ASP A 269 8.24 1.50 16.42
N PRO A 270 8.06 2.78 16.03
CA PRO A 270 7.02 3.19 15.08
C PRO A 270 7.16 2.55 13.70
N ASP A 271 8.37 2.24 13.24
CA ASP A 271 8.58 1.66 11.91
C ASP A 271 8.00 0.23 11.83
N SER A 272 8.18 -0.53 12.91
CA SER A 272 7.68 -1.90 13.03
C SER A 272 6.16 -2.00 13.27
N HIS A 273 5.51 -0.92 13.72
CA HIS A 273 4.09 -0.94 14.11
C HIS A 273 3.22 -0.02 13.26
N CYS A 274 3.56 1.26 13.15
CA CYS A 274 2.73 2.26 12.48
C CYS A 274 2.67 2.04 10.96
N ILE A 275 3.80 1.70 10.32
CA ILE A 275 3.86 1.53 8.86
C ILE A 275 2.86 0.45 8.37
N PRO A 276 2.84 -0.79 8.92
CA PRO A 276 1.84 -1.77 8.55
C PRO A 276 0.40 -1.28 8.74
N TYR A 277 0.09 -0.68 9.90
CA TYR A 277 -1.27 -0.21 10.20
C TYR A 277 -1.75 0.86 9.23
N LEU A 278 -0.92 1.86 8.97
CA LEU A 278 -1.25 2.98 8.11
C LEU A 278 -1.36 2.55 6.65
N THR A 279 -0.52 1.61 6.21
CA THR A 279 -0.60 1.05 4.85
C THR A 279 -1.90 0.25 4.69
N GLY A 280 -2.24 -0.63 5.63
CA GLY A 280 -3.50 -1.39 5.58
C GLY A 280 -4.74 -0.49 5.67
N LEU A 281 -4.71 0.58 6.47
CA LEU A 281 -5.74 1.62 6.48
C LEU A 281 -5.79 2.37 5.15
N GLY A 282 -4.64 2.61 4.51
CA GLY A 282 -4.54 3.20 3.18
C GLY A 282 -5.24 2.37 2.13
N ASP A 283 -5.09 1.04 2.15
CA ASP A 283 -5.78 0.13 1.24
C ASP A 283 -7.31 0.22 1.39
N LEU A 284 -7.78 0.21 2.65
CA LEU A 284 -9.21 0.30 2.96
C LEU A 284 -9.80 1.65 2.54
N LEU A 285 -9.16 2.75 2.93
CA LEU A 285 -9.61 4.10 2.60
C LEU A 285 -9.56 4.35 1.10
N GLY A 286 -8.46 3.97 0.43
CA GLY A 286 -8.29 4.15 -1.00
C GLY A 286 -9.33 3.38 -1.81
N THR A 287 -9.55 2.11 -1.47
CA THR A 287 -10.57 1.28 -2.15
C THR A 287 -11.99 1.80 -1.88
N GLY A 288 -12.28 2.22 -0.65
CA GLY A 288 -13.59 2.77 -0.29
C GLY A 288 -13.90 4.10 -0.98
N LEU A 289 -12.96 5.04 -0.97
CA LEU A 289 -13.11 6.35 -1.62
C LEU A 289 -13.17 6.21 -3.15
N LEU A 290 -12.38 5.31 -3.73
CA LEU A 290 -12.47 5.01 -5.16
C LEU A 290 -13.84 4.42 -5.53
N THR A 291 -14.37 3.52 -4.71
CA THR A 291 -15.74 2.98 -4.91
C THR A 291 -16.77 4.11 -4.93
N LEU A 292 -16.65 5.07 -4.01
CA LEU A 292 -17.52 6.23 -3.96
C LEU A 292 -17.39 7.09 -5.23
N CYS A 293 -16.18 7.31 -5.75
CA CYS A 293 -15.96 8.04 -7.00
C CYS A 293 -16.68 7.39 -8.20
N PHE A 294 -16.56 6.07 -8.34
CA PHE A 294 -17.26 5.34 -9.40
C PHE A 294 -18.78 5.37 -9.22
N LEU A 295 -19.26 5.29 -7.98
CA LEU A 295 -20.70 5.38 -7.68
C LEU A 295 -21.26 6.76 -8.06
N ILE A 296 -20.58 7.84 -7.66
CA ILE A 296 -20.97 9.22 -8.01
C ILE A 296 -20.96 9.41 -9.53
N ASN A 297 -19.90 8.96 -10.20
CA ASN A 297 -19.80 9.07 -11.66
C ASN A 297 -20.90 8.27 -12.38
N TRP A 298 -21.29 7.11 -11.85
CA TRP A 298 -22.41 6.34 -12.36
C TRP A 298 -23.75 7.08 -12.20
N LEU A 299 -24.03 7.62 -11.00
CA LEU A 299 -25.24 8.39 -10.73
C LEU A 299 -25.38 9.62 -11.64
N LEU A 300 -24.30 10.40 -11.79
CA LEU A 300 -24.27 11.56 -12.67
C LEU A 300 -24.53 11.19 -14.15
N ARG A 301 -24.03 10.03 -14.58
CA ARG A 301 -24.26 9.56 -15.95
C ARG A 301 -25.70 9.09 -16.16
N SER A 302 -26.33 8.51 -15.13
CA SER A 302 -27.74 8.11 -15.21
C SER A 302 -28.69 9.31 -15.26
N GLU A 303 -28.42 10.38 -14.50
CA GLU A 303 -29.22 11.61 -14.54
C GLU A 303 -29.12 12.31 -15.90
N ALA A 304 -27.91 12.47 -16.44
CA ALA A 304 -27.72 13.07 -17.76
C ALA A 304 -28.40 12.29 -18.90
N GLY A 305 -28.54 10.97 -18.76
CA GLY A 305 -29.27 10.14 -19.73
C GLY A 305 -30.80 10.21 -19.62
N LEU A 306 -31.33 10.71 -18.51
CA LEU A 306 -32.76 10.97 -18.31
C LEU A 306 -33.17 12.33 -18.88
N ASP A 307 -32.31 13.34 -18.77
CA ASP A 307 -32.57 14.67 -19.35
C ASP A 307 -32.62 14.64 -20.89
N ASP A 308 -31.77 13.85 -21.54
CA ASP A 308 -31.69 13.73 -23.01
C ASP A 308 -32.93 13.02 -23.64
N ILE A 309 -33.73 12.32 -22.82
CA ILE A 309 -34.99 11.67 -23.22
C ILE A 309 -36.19 12.61 -23.03
N SER A 310 -36.02 13.70 -22.28
CA SER A 310 -37.12 14.61 -21.88
C SER A 310 -37.37 15.78 -22.83
N ASP A 311 -36.59 15.93 -23.91
CA ASP A 311 -36.85 16.90 -24.99
C ASP A 311 -37.60 16.24 -26.17
N PRO A 312 -38.94 16.26 -26.23
CA PRO A 312 -39.66 15.88 -27.43
C PRO A 312 -39.52 16.98 -28.50
N ALA A 313 -39.06 16.54 -29.66
CA ALA A 313 -38.96 17.28 -30.91
C ALA A 313 -40.03 18.39 -31.09
N SER A 314 -39.58 19.64 -31.16
CA SER A 314 -40.33 20.70 -31.82
C SER A 314 -40.27 20.45 -33.34
N GLY A 315 -41.27 19.73 -33.85
CA GLY A 315 -41.47 19.56 -35.29
C GLY A 315 -41.88 20.90 -35.94
N PRO A 316 -41.34 21.26 -37.11
CA PRO A 316 -41.74 22.48 -37.80
C PRO A 316 -43.07 22.28 -38.55
N PRO A 317 -43.81 23.37 -38.82
CA PRO A 317 -45.14 23.37 -39.44
C PRO A 317 -45.17 22.93 -40.90
#